data_AF-A0A941WIJ6-F1
#
_entry.id   AF-A0A941WIJ6-F1
#
_cell.length_a   1.000
_cell.length_b   1.000
_cell.length_c   1.000
_cell.angle_alpha   90.00
_cell.angle_beta   90.00
_cell.angle_gamma   90.00
#
_symmetry.space_group_name_H-M   'P 1'
#
loop_
_entity.id
_entity.type
_entity.pdbx_description
1 polymer ?
#
loop_
_entity_poly.entity_id
_entity_poly.type
_entity_poly.pdbx_seq_one_letter_code
_entity_poly.pdbx_strand_id
1 'polypeptide(L)'
;EQLATYFKYSPSHFSMLFQKETRMSPINYFIRLKIQKACQYIVLTNLKLNEISIKLGFEEPAYFSRIFTRVMGVSPSVYRKKESEHSITQSE
;
A
#
# COMPACT_ATOMS: atom_id res chain seq x y z
N GLU A 1 -4.32 17.02 -3.03
CA GLU A 1 -4.06 18.47 -3.17
C GLU A 1 -2.57 18.80 -3.16
N GLN A 2 -1.80 18.34 -2.18
CA GLN A 2 -0.34 18.62 -2.08
C GLN A 2 0.46 18.31 -3.36
N LEU A 3 0.19 17.19 -4.05
CA LEU A 3 0.85 16.86 -5.32
C LEU A 3 0.52 17.84 -6.45
N ALA A 4 -0.73 18.29 -6.57
CA ALA A 4 -1.14 19.21 -7.62
C ALA A 4 -0.45 20.58 -7.45
N THR A 5 -0.38 21.07 -6.21
CA THR A 5 0.34 22.30 -5.85
C THR A 5 1.85 22.19 -6.13
N TYR A 6 2.46 21.05 -5.80
CA TYR A 6 3.88 20.79 -6.09
C TYR A 6 4.19 20.86 -7.60
N PHE A 7 3.30 20.31 -8.43
CA PHE A 7 3.43 20.35 -9.90
C PHE A 7 2.83 21.61 -10.55
N LYS A 8 2.40 22.61 -9.76
CA LYS A 8 1.76 23.85 -10.24
C LYS A 8 0.54 23.63 -11.15
N TYR A 9 -0.21 22.55 -10.91
CA TYR A 9 -1.46 22.26 -11.62
C TYR A 9 -2.67 22.43 -10.71
N SER A 10 -3.83 22.73 -11.30
CA SER A 10 -5.09 22.60 -10.58
C SER A 10 -5.34 21.11 -10.24
N PRO A 11 -6.00 20.78 -9.12
CA PRO A 11 -6.26 19.39 -8.72
C PRO A 11 -6.94 18.54 -9.80
N SER A 12 -7.88 19.15 -10.54
CA SER A 12 -8.60 18.51 -11.63
C SER A 12 -7.70 18.24 -12.84
N HIS A 13 -6.86 19.22 -13.22
CA HIS A 13 -5.94 19.06 -14.36
C HIS A 13 -4.85 18.03 -14.07
N PHE A 14 -4.29 18.05 -12.86
CA PHE A 14 -3.36 17.03 -12.40
C PHE A 14 -4.00 15.63 -12.40
N SER A 15 -5.21 15.49 -11.87
CA SER A 15 -5.88 14.18 -11.80
C SER A 15 -6.21 13.62 -13.19
N MET A 16 -6.61 14.48 -14.12
CA MET A 16 -6.88 14.11 -15.51
C MET A 16 -5.59 13.66 -16.22
N LEU A 17 -4.52 14.45 -16.13
CA LEU A 17 -3.24 14.12 -16.76
C LEU A 17 -2.65 12.84 -16.15
N PHE A 18 -2.69 12.70 -14.83
CA PHE A 18 -2.22 11.51 -14.14
C PHE A 18 -3.00 10.26 -14.53
N GLN A 19 -4.34 10.35 -14.62
CA GLN A 19 -5.16 9.23 -15.09
C GLN A 19 -4.87 8.89 -16.55
N LYS A 20 -4.62 9.89 -17.41
CA LYS A 20 -4.26 9.64 -18.81
C LYS A 20 -2.98 8.81 -18.92
N GLU A 21 -1.96 9.14 -18.13
CA GLU A 21 -0.66 8.47 -18.19
C GLU A 21 -0.62 7.13 -17.44
N THR A 22 -1.27 7.05 -16.27
CA THR A 22 -1.18 5.87 -15.38
C THR A 22 -2.39 4.94 -15.45
N ARG A 23 -3.47 5.35 -16.15
CA ARG A 23 -4.80 4.72 -16.14
C ARG A 23 -5.43 4.54 -14.76
N MET A 24 -4.92 5.22 -13.75
CA MET A 24 -5.39 5.16 -12.36
C MET A 24 -5.55 6.55 -11.79
N SER A 25 -6.51 6.75 -10.88
CA SER A 25 -6.56 7.99 -10.12
C SER A 25 -5.31 8.14 -9.24
N PRO A 26 -4.82 9.37 -8.99
CA PRO A 26 -3.67 9.60 -8.13
C PRO A 26 -3.79 8.93 -6.76
N ILE A 27 -5.00 8.95 -6.17
CA ILE A 27 -5.26 8.34 -4.87
C ILE A 27 -5.15 6.81 -4.91
N ASN A 28 -5.68 6.16 -5.95
CA ASN A 28 -5.62 4.71 -6.09
C ASN A 28 -4.19 4.24 -6.36
N TYR A 29 -3.43 5.01 -7.16
CA TYR A 29 -2.02 4.73 -7.39
C TYR A 29 -1.20 4.87 -6.10
N PHE A 30 -1.44 5.93 -5.33
CA PHE A 30 -0.78 6.13 -4.04
C PHE A 30 -1.10 5.03 -3.02
N ILE A 31 -2.37 4.59 -2.96
CA ILE A 31 -2.78 3.45 -2.16
C ILE A 31 -2.00 2.19 -2.58
N ARG A 32 -1.89 1.92 -3.88
CA ARG A 32 -1.16 0.76 -4.39
C ARG A 32 0.33 0.80 -3.99
N LEU A 33 0.98 1.96 -4.09
CA LEU A 33 2.36 2.15 -3.62
C LEU A 33 2.49 1.89 -2.11
N LYS A 34 1.55 2.40 -1.30
CA LYS A 34 1.53 2.13 0.16
C LYS A 34 1.39 0.64 0.45
N ILE A 35 0.52 -0.07 -0.27
CA ILE A 35 0.35 -1.53 -0.09
C ILE A 35 1.59 -2.31 -0.52
N GLN A 36 2.26 -1.93 -1.61
CA GLN A 36 3.54 -2.52 -2.00
C GLN A 36 4.60 -2.33 -0.90
N LYS A 37 4.67 -1.13 -0.30
CA LYS A 37 5.56 -0.86 0.84
C LYS A 37 5.16 -1.67 2.08
N ALA A 38 3.87 -1.87 2.32
CA ALA A 38 3.37 -2.73 3.40
C ALA A 38 3.85 -4.17 3.23
N CYS A 39 3.79 -4.72 2.02
CA CYS A 39 4.30 -6.05 1.72
C CYS A 39 5.80 -6.15 2.06
N GLN A 40 6.60 -5.17 1.64
CA GLN A 40 8.03 -5.10 1.99
C GLN A 40 8.25 -5.12 3.51
N TYR A 41 7.49 -4.32 4.28
CA TYR A 41 7.62 -4.34 5.74
C TYR A 41 7.19 -5.67 6.35
N ILE A 42 6.16 -6.32 5.82
CA ILE A 42 5.70 -7.62 6.31
C ILE A 42 6.78 -8.70 6.10
N VAL A 43 7.50 -8.67 4.98
CA VAL A 43 8.52 -9.68 4.64
C VAL A 43 9.87 -9.37 5.28
N LEU A 44 10.30 -8.11 5.25
CA LEU A 44 11.67 -7.72 5.60
C LEU A 44 11.83 -7.31 7.08
N THR A 45 10.74 -7.24 7.84
CA THR A 45 10.78 -6.75 9.23
C THR A 45 9.85 -7.55 10.14
N ASN A 46 10.12 -7.48 11.45
CA ASN A 46 9.26 -8.07 12.49
C ASN A 46 8.22 -7.09 13.06
N LEU A 47 7.97 -5.96 12.39
CA LEU A 47 7.00 -4.96 12.84
C LEU A 47 5.61 -5.58 12.97
N LYS A 48 4.81 -5.16 13.95
CA LYS A 48 3.41 -5.56 14.07
C LYS A 48 2.57 -4.89 12.97
N LEU A 49 1.45 -5.52 12.59
CA LEU A 49 0.58 -4.98 11.54
C LEU A 49 0.02 -3.58 11.86
N ASN A 50 -0.22 -3.28 13.15
CA ASN A 50 -0.63 -1.95 13.58
C ASN A 50 0.51 -0.92 13.40
N GLU A 51 1.76 -1.28 13.70
CA GLU A 51 2.92 -0.42 13.51
C GLU A 51 3.15 -0.12 12.03
N ILE A 52 2.99 -1.13 11.16
CA ILE A 52 3.07 -0.97 9.71
C ILE A 52 1.97 -0.02 9.21
N SER A 53 0.74 -0.18 9.70
CA SER A 53 -0.39 0.71 9.38
C SER A 53 -0.07 2.17 9.72
N ILE A 54 0.36 2.41 10.96
CA ILE A 54 0.71 3.76 11.45
C ILE A 54 1.89 4.34 10.65
N LYS A 55 2.92 3.53 10.39
CA LYS A 55 4.12 3.95 9.63
C LYS A 55 3.79 4.34 8.19
N LEU A 56 2.78 3.73 7.58
CA LEU A 56 2.29 4.07 6.25
C LEU A 56 1.27 5.22 6.27
N GLY A 57 1.01 5.83 7.42
CA GLY A 57 0.09 6.95 7.57
C GLY A 57 -1.36 6.54 7.34
N PHE A 58 -1.75 5.35 7.78
CA PHE A 58 -3.16 4.99 7.96
C PHE A 58 -3.54 5.27 9.41
N GLU A 59 -4.56 6.10 9.59
CA GLU A 59 -5.07 6.47 10.93
C GLU A 59 -5.68 5.27 11.65
N GLU A 60 -6.39 4.42 10.91
CA GLU A 60 -7.05 3.23 11.45
C GLU A 60 -6.47 1.92 10.89
N PRO A 61 -5.98 1.01 11.75
CA PRO A 61 -5.50 -0.32 11.33
C PRO A 61 -6.57 -1.17 10.62
N ALA A 62 -7.85 -0.96 10.96
CA ALA A 62 -8.96 -1.63 10.30
C ALA A 62 -9.12 -1.16 8.84
N TYR A 63 -8.96 0.14 8.59
CA TYR A 63 -8.98 0.70 7.24
C TYR A 63 -7.79 0.19 6.41
N PHE A 64 -6.58 0.19 6.98
CA PHE A 64 -5.41 -0.43 6.34
C PHE A 64 -5.70 -1.87 5.93
N SER A 65 -6.24 -2.69 6.83
CA SER A 65 -6.51 -4.10 6.56
C SER A 65 -7.50 -4.31 5.42
N ARG A 66 -8.56 -3.48 5.36
CA ARG A 66 -9.54 -3.50 4.25
C ARG A 66 -8.91 -3.11 2.92
N ILE A 67 -8.09 -2.06 2.90
CA ILE A 67 -7.41 -1.59 1.69
C ILE A 67 -6.37 -2.60 1.22
N PHE A 68 -5.57 -3.15 2.14
CA PHE A 68 -4.61 -4.20 1.84
C PHE A 68 -5.30 -5.41 1.21
N THR A 69 -6.38 -5.88 1.83
CA THR A 69 -7.15 -7.04 1.31
C THR A 69 -7.75 -6.76 -0.07
N ARG A 70 -8.27 -5.54 -0.29
CA ARG A 70 -8.78 -5.14 -1.61
C ARG A 70 -7.71 -5.18 -2.70
N VAL A 71 -6.48 -4.79 -2.37
CA VAL A 71 -5.39 -4.70 -3.35
C VAL A 71 -4.67 -6.04 -3.54
N MET A 72 -4.44 -6.80 -2.47
CA MET A 72 -3.68 -8.06 -2.50
C MET A 72 -4.55 -9.31 -2.63
N GLY A 73 -5.87 -9.20 -2.45
CA GLY A 73 -6.81 -10.32 -2.43
C GLY A 73 -6.79 -11.16 -1.14
N VAL A 74 -5.85 -10.91 -0.23
CA VAL A 74 -5.72 -11.61 1.07
C VAL A 74 -5.45 -10.62 2.19
N SER A 75 -5.80 -10.97 3.42
CA SER A 75 -5.56 -10.11 4.57
C SER A 75 -4.06 -9.99 4.88
N PRO A 76 -3.60 -8.89 5.50
CA PRO A 76 -2.18 -8.71 5.83
C PRO A 76 -1.65 -9.75 6.82
N SER A 77 -2.50 -10.30 7.69
CA SER A 77 -2.12 -11.39 8.61
C SER A 77 -1.92 -12.72 7.87
N VAL A 78 -2.82 -13.05 6.93
CA VAL A 78 -2.68 -14.24 6.07
C VAL A 78 -1.44 -14.09 5.18
N TYR A 79 -1.22 -12.90 4.61
CA TYR A 79 -0.04 -12.62 3.81
C TYR A 79 1.25 -12.87 4.60
N ARG A 80 1.36 -12.31 5.82
CA ARG A 80 2.53 -12.55 6.69
C ARG A 80 2.78 -14.03 6.94
N LYS A 81 1.72 -14.78 7.27
CA LYS A 81 1.82 -16.21 7.54
C LYS A 81 2.36 -16.98 6.32
N LYS A 82 1.84 -16.70 5.12
CA LYS A 82 2.30 -17.33 3.87
C LYS A 82 3.78 -17.07 3.59
N GLU A 83 4.22 -15.83 3.77
CA GLU A 83 5.62 -15.46 3.54
C GLU A 83 6.55 -16.10 4.58
N SER A 84 6.11 -16.22 5.84
CA SER A 84 6.88 -16.95 6.86
C SER A 84 6.94 -18.45 6.63
N GLU A 85 5.95 -19.03 5.95
CA GLU A 85 5.94 -20.45 5.58
C GLU A 85 6.82 -20.71 4.34
N HIS A 86 6.81 -19.79 3.36
CA HIS A 86 7.65 -19.90 2.15
C HIS A 86 9.16 -19.79 2.42
N SER A 87 9.57 -19.02 3.42
CA SER A 87 10.99 -18.93 3.80
C SER A 87 11.52 -20.22 4.45
N ILE A 88 10.65 -21.06 5.01
CA ILE A 88 11.02 -22.34 5.62
C ILE A 88 11.18 -23.43 4.53
N THR A 89 10.40 -23.40 3.45
CA THR A 89 10.39 -24.45 2.42
C THR A 89 11.48 -24.33 1.34
N GLN A 90 12.22 -23.22 1.28
CA GLN A 90 13.35 -23.04 0.35
C GLN A 90 14.73 -23.34 0.98
N SER A 91 14.74 -23.80 2.23
CA SER A 91 15.95 -24.11 3.00
C SER A 91 16.24 -25.62 3.11
N GLU A 92 15.44 -26.46 2.44
CA GLU A 92 15.61 -27.92 2.31
C GLU A 92 15.91 -28.29 0.86
#